data_AF-A0A831QUJ0-F1
#
_entry.id   AF-A0A831QUJ0-F1
#
_cell.length_a   1.000
_cell.length_b   1.000
_cell.length_c   1.000
_cell.angle_alpha   90.00
_cell.angle_beta   90.00
_cell.angle_gamma   90.00
#
_symmetry.space_group_name_H-M   'P 1'
#
loop_
_entity.id
_entity.type
_entity.pdbx_description
1 polymer ?
#
loop_
_entity_poly.entity_id
_entity_poly.type
_entity_poly.pdbx_seq_one_letter_code
_entity_poly.pdbx_strand_id
1 'polypeptide(L)' 'MVAQKAGLDKISEDFIKDREVVNILTKRFKTMTDILGTRITELGYKDVSTQDLLINVRITVDLHLYKLRSFSCIN' A
#
# COMPACT_ATOMS: atom_id res chain seq x y z
N MET A 1 5.27 -5.71 -14.98
CA MET A 1 4.31 -6.85 -15.03
C MET A 1 3.74 -7.27 -13.67
N VAL A 2 4.39 -6.98 -12.53
CA VAL A 2 3.87 -7.33 -11.18
C VAL A 2 2.75 -6.39 -10.71
N ALA A 3 2.87 -5.07 -10.92
CA ALA A 3 1.86 -4.09 -10.51
C ALA A 3 0.47 -4.31 -11.14
N GLN A 4 0.43 -4.85 -12.36
CA GLN A 4 -0.80 -5.08 -13.13
C GLN A 4 -1.64 -6.25 -12.57
N LYS A 5 -1.00 -7.23 -11.91
CA LYS A 5 -1.69 -8.31 -11.18
C LYS A 5 -2.12 -7.91 -9.76
N ALA A 6 -1.60 -6.79 -9.25
CA ALA A 6 -1.82 -6.35 -7.87
C ALA A 6 -3.05 -5.42 -7.70
N GLY A 7 -3.82 -5.16 -8.76
CA GLY A 7 -4.98 -4.27 -8.70
C GLY A 7 -4.63 -2.80 -8.39
N LEU A 8 -3.39 -2.39 -8.66
CA LEU A 8 -2.92 -1.04 -8.42
C LEU A 8 -3.15 -0.18 -9.67
N ASP A 9 -3.77 0.98 -9.49
CA ASP A 9 -3.98 1.95 -10.57
C ASP A 9 -2.67 2.31 -11.27
N LYS A 10 -2.73 2.52 -12.59
CA LYS A 10 -1.59 3.04 -13.35
C LYS A 10 -1.35 4.51 -12.96
N ILE A 11 -0.09 4.90 -12.87
CA ILE A 11 0.30 6.30 -12.72
C ILE A 11 0.54 6.85 -14.13
N SER A 12 0.04 8.05 -14.44
CA SER A 12 0.35 8.70 -15.72
C SER A 12 1.84 9.08 -15.76
N GLU A 13 2.45 8.97 -16.93
CA GLU A 13 3.82 9.46 -17.17
C GLU A 13 3.84 10.97 -17.48
N ASP A 14 2.67 11.58 -17.64
CA ASP A 14 2.52 13.02 -17.85
C ASP A 14 2.87 13.82 -16.58
N PHE A 15 2.99 15.13 -16.73
CA PHE A 15 3.13 16.04 -15.59
C PHE A 15 1.89 15.95 -14.69
N ILE A 16 2.11 15.61 -13.42
CA ILE A 16 1.09 15.56 -12.37
C ILE A 16 1.54 16.49 -11.24
N LYS A 17 0.61 17.27 -10.67
CA LYS A 17 0.93 18.15 -9.54
C LYS A 17 1.34 17.32 -8.31
N ASP A 18 2.28 17.82 -7.51
CA ASP A 18 2.77 17.11 -6.30
C ASP A 18 1.63 16.65 -5.38
N ARG A 19 0.61 17.49 -5.17
CA ARG A 19 -0.57 17.15 -4.36
C ARG A 19 -1.36 15.96 -4.94
N GLU A 20 -1.50 15.91 -6.25
CA GLU A 20 -2.17 14.81 -6.95
C GLU A 20 -1.34 13.53 -6.87
N VAL A 21 0.00 13.63 -6.98
CA VAL A 21 0.91 12.51 -6.76
C VAL A 21 0.76 11.95 -5.35
N VAL A 22 0.75 12.80 -4.31
CA VAL A 22 0.54 12.37 -2.91
C VAL A 22 -0.80 11.65 -2.76
N ASN A 23 -1.87 12.14 -3.38
CA ASN A 23 -3.18 11.49 -3.35
C ASN A 23 -3.16 10.11 -4.04
N ILE A 24 -2.53 9.99 -5.20
CA ILE A 24 -2.38 8.73 -5.94
C ILE A 24 -1.58 7.72 -5.12
N LEU A 25 -0.45 8.15 -4.55
CA LEU A 25 0.37 7.30 -3.69
C LEU A 25 -0.40 6.87 -2.45
N THR A 26 -1.12 7.79 -1.79
CA THR A 26 -1.95 7.47 -0.62
C THR A 26 -2.97 6.37 -0.94
N LYS A 27 -3.67 6.47 -2.08
CA LYS A 27 -4.61 5.43 -2.53
C LYS A 27 -3.91 4.10 -2.76
N ARG A 28 -2.77 4.10 -3.46
CA ARG A 28 -1.99 2.88 -3.71
C ARG A 28 -1.52 2.20 -2.44
N PHE A 29 -0.92 2.94 -1.51
CA PHE A 29 -0.46 2.38 -0.24
C PHE A 29 -1.62 1.84 0.59
N LYS A 30 -2.78 2.51 0.61
CA LYS A 30 -3.99 1.98 1.23
C LYS A 30 -4.41 0.64 0.60
N THR A 31 -4.45 0.54 -0.73
CA THR A 31 -4.79 -0.71 -1.42
C THR A 31 -3.81 -1.83 -1.06
N MET A 32 -2.51 -1.53 -0.97
CA MET A 32 -1.50 -2.51 -0.54
C MET A 32 -1.74 -2.99 0.90
N THR A 33 -2.01 -2.06 1.84
CA THR A 33 -2.37 -2.39 3.22
C THR A 33 -3.58 -3.32 3.29
N ASP A 34 -4.64 -3.01 2.53
CA ASP A 34 -5.88 -3.78 2.51
C ASP A 34 -5.63 -5.20 1.97
N ILE A 35 -4.86 -5.34 0.87
CA ILE A 35 -4.48 -6.64 0.30
C ILE A 35 -3.63 -7.46 1.29
N LEU A 36 -2.62 -6.84 1.90
CA LEU A 36 -1.76 -7.51 2.87
C LEU A 36 -2.57 -7.98 4.08
N GLY A 37 -3.52 -7.18 4.56
CA GLY A 37 -4.41 -7.56 5.65
C GLY A 37 -5.26 -8.80 5.33
N THR A 38 -5.83 -8.85 4.11
CA THR A 38 -6.56 -10.04 3.65
C THR A 38 -5.64 -11.26 3.59
N ARG A 39 -4.45 -11.14 2.99
CA ARG A 39 -3.50 -12.27 2.87
C ARG A 39 -3.01 -12.80 4.22
N ILE A 40 -2.69 -11.92 5.16
CA ILE A 40 -2.30 -12.30 6.53
C ILE A 40 -3.43 -13.09 7.21
N THR A 41 -4.67 -12.68 7.00
CA THR A 41 -5.86 -13.36 7.54
C THR A 41 -6.09 -14.73 6.88
N GLU A 42 -5.93 -14.81 5.55
CA GLU A 42 -6.10 -16.05 4.77
C GLU A 42 -5.06 -17.13 5.11
N LEU A 43 -3.80 -16.73 5.38
CA LEU A 43 -2.75 -17.67 5.76
C LEU A 43 -3.02 -18.32 7.12
N GLY A 44 -3.54 -17.56 8.09
CA GLY A 44 -3.84 -18.04 9.44
C GLY A 44 -2.68 -18.85 10.03
N TYR A 45 -3.00 -19.97 10.69
CA TYR A 45 -2.00 -20.90 11.24
C TYR A 45 -1.40 -21.88 10.22
N LYS A 46 -1.83 -21.83 8.94
CA LYS A 46 -1.40 -22.81 7.93
C LYS A 46 0.04 -22.58 7.48
N ASP A 47 0.48 -21.33 7.46
CA ASP A 47 1.85 -20.94 7.15
C ASP A 47 2.22 -19.69 7.97
N VAL A 48 2.61 -19.95 9.22
CA VAL A 48 2.96 -18.91 10.20
C VAL A 48 4.22 -18.15 9.77
N SER A 49 5.14 -18.79 9.05
CA SER A 49 6.38 -18.15 8.60
C SER A 49 6.10 -17.10 7.53
N THR A 50 5.29 -17.45 6.52
CA THR A 50 4.87 -16.47 5.51
C THR A 50 3.97 -15.40 6.11
N GLN A 51 3.11 -15.76 7.08
CA GLN A 51 2.28 -14.78 7.78
C GLN A 51 3.12 -13.72 8.49
N ASP A 52 4.15 -14.12 9.24
CA ASP A 52 5.06 -13.20 9.94
C ASP A 52 5.81 -12.29 8.96
N LEU A 53 6.31 -12.84 7.86
CA LEU A 53 6.92 -12.06 6.79
C LEU A 53 5.96 -10.98 6.25
N LEU A 54 4.71 -11.34 5.98
CA LEU A 54 3.72 -10.38 5.47
C LEU A 54 3.34 -9.33 6.52
N ILE A 55 3.30 -9.67 7.80
CA ILE A 55 3.09 -8.71 8.90
C ILE A 55 4.20 -7.66 8.88
N ASN A 56 5.47 -8.07 8.78
CA ASN A 56 6.60 -7.16 8.73
C ASN A 56 6.57 -6.23 7.51
N VAL A 57 6.18 -6.76 6.34
CA VAL A 57 5.97 -5.94 5.14
C VAL A 57 4.84 -4.94 5.34
N ARG A 58 3.71 -5.37 5.92
CA ARG A 58 2.56 -4.49 6.18
C ARG A 58 2.91 -3.33 7.10
N ILE A 59 3.69 -3.56 8.15
CA ILE A 59 4.15 -2.49 9.06
C ILE A 59 4.89 -1.39 8.28
N THR A 60 5.76 -1.78 7.34
CA THR A 60 6.51 -0.83 6.52
C THR A 60 5.60 -0.03 5.59
N VAL A 61 4.63 -0.70 4.95
CA VAL A 61 3.64 -0.07 4.06
C VAL A 61 2.74 0.90 4.85
N ASP A 62 2.27 0.50 6.03
CA ASP A 62 1.41 1.31 6.89
C ASP A 62 2.13 2.58 7.38
N LEU A 63 3.42 2.47 7.70
CA LEU A 63 4.24 3.63 8.06
C LEU A 63 4.34 4.64 6.90
N HIS A 64 4.52 4.16 5.68
CA HIS A 64 4.56 5.04 4.51
C HIS A 64 3.20 5.67 4.23
N LEU A 65 2.11 4.91 4.38
CA LEU A 65 0.75 5.44 4.27
C LEU A 65 0.50 6.56 5.29
N TYR A 66 0.94 6.37 6.54
CA TYR A 66 0.85 7.40 7.57
C TYR A 66 1.61 8.68 7.18
N LYS A 67 2.86 8.54 6.71
CA LYS A 67 3.67 9.68 6.25
C LYS A 67 2.99 10.41 5.08
N LEU A 68 2.48 9.67 4.09
CA LEU A 68 1.76 10.26 2.95
C LEU A 68 0.50 11.02 3.39
N ARG A 69 -0.26 10.48 4.35
CA ARG A 69 -1.43 11.16 4.92
C ARG A 69 -1.05 12.45 5.63
N SER A 70 0.11 12.50 6.29
CA SER A 70 0.58 13.74 6.95
C SER A 70 0.78 14.90 5.97
N PHE A 71 1.15 14.62 4.71
CA PHE A 71 1.25 15.63 3.65
C PHE A 71 -0.11 16.03 3.06
N SER A 72 -1.15 15.21 3.26
CA SER A 72 -2.51 15.50 2.77
C SER A 72 -3.36 16.33 3.75
N CYS A 73 -3.05 16.28 5.05
CA CYS A 73 -3.78 17.00 6.11
C CYS A 73 -3.31 18.44 6.33
N ILE A 74 -2.22 18.87 5.69
CA ILE A 74 -1.76 20.27 5.73
C ILE A 74 -2.44 21.01 4.57
N ASN A 75 -3.69 21.45 4.78
CA ASN A 75 -4.36 22.55 4.07
C ASN A 75 -5.48 23.08 4.95
#